data_AF-A0A8C6Y5I7-F1
#
_entry.id   AF-A0A8C6Y5I7-F1
#
_cell.length_a   1.000
_cell.length_b   1.000
_cell.length_c   1.000
_cell.angle_alpha   90.00
_cell.angle_beta   90.00
_cell.angle_gamma   90.00
#
_symmetry.space_group_name_H-M   'P 1'
#
loop_
_entity.id
_entity.type
_entity.pdbx_description
1 polymer ?
#
loop_
_entity_poly.entity_id
_entity_poly.type
_entity_poly.pdbx_seq_one_letter_code
_entity_poly.pdbx_strand_id
1 'polypeptide(L)'
;MVLGKFLFAALPVAGIAVGAVYLGQCPRQPLLPIYLLILSAVTLLLLFLSCVPCGDGTNRPSTLLNCWQGAGFFFFCIWFIAGNVWVYPIYLPDCEHFGQPDFCHRTLFLFAFTITTAIHMALAMALLLALSILVGILVLNAVVSSHRRGCSGGL
;
A
#
# COMPACT_ATOMS: atom_id res chain seq x y z
N MET A 1 15.13 13.97 2.49
CA MET A 1 14.02 13.11 2.97
C MET A 1 12.65 13.80 2.94
N VAL A 2 12.54 15.09 3.28
CA VAL A 2 11.23 15.80 3.34
C VAL A 2 10.62 16.06 1.95
N LEU A 3 11.43 16.43 0.95
CA LEU A 3 10.97 16.65 -0.44
C LEU A 3 10.32 15.40 -1.06
N GLY A 4 10.88 14.22 -0.79
CA GLY A 4 10.29 12.95 -1.21
C GLY A 4 8.93 12.71 -0.57
N LYS A 5 8.77 13.00 0.73
CA LYS A 5 7.49 12.87 1.43
C LYS A 5 6.41 13.78 0.82
N PHE A 6 6.74 15.02 0.45
CA PHE A 6 5.80 15.91 -0.24
C PHE A 6 5.37 15.36 -1.61
N LEU A 7 6.30 14.79 -2.37
CA LEU A 7 5.97 14.16 -3.65
C LEU A 7 5.03 12.95 -3.46
N PHE A 8 5.28 12.13 -2.44
CA PHE A 8 4.41 11.01 -2.08
C PHE A 8 3.04 11.46 -1.54
N ALA A 9 2.90 12.68 -1.03
CA ALA A 9 1.61 13.24 -0.59
C ALA A 9 0.70 13.65 -1.77
N ALA A 10 1.25 13.90 -2.96
CA ALA A 10 0.46 14.31 -4.12
C ALA A 10 -0.52 13.20 -4.57
N LEU A 11 -0.10 11.94 -4.53
CA LEU A 11 -0.96 10.78 -4.86
C LEU A 11 -2.21 10.66 -3.96
N PRO A 12 -2.09 10.63 -2.62
CA PRO A 12 -3.26 10.56 -1.75
C PRO A 12 -4.14 11.81 -1.86
N VAL A 13 -3.58 13.00 -2.09
CA VAL A 13 -4.40 14.20 -2.35
C VAL A 13 -5.22 14.06 -3.63
N ALA A 14 -4.62 13.54 -4.71
CA ALA A 14 -5.35 13.24 -5.94
C ALA A 14 -6.44 12.17 -5.71
N GLY A 15 -6.15 11.14 -4.91
CA GLY A 15 -7.13 10.11 -4.56
C GLY A 15 -8.32 10.65 -3.76
N ILE A 16 -8.09 11.58 -2.84
CA ILE A 16 -9.15 12.28 -2.10
C ILE A 16 -9.98 13.14 -3.06
N ALA A 17 -9.33 13.91 -3.94
CA ALA A 17 -10.03 14.78 -4.89
C ALA A 17 -10.91 13.97 -5.86
N VAL A 18 -10.37 12.91 -6.46
CA VAL A 18 -11.12 12.02 -7.36
C VAL A 18 -12.24 11.30 -6.61
N GLY A 19 -11.98 10.78 -5.41
CA GLY A 19 -13.03 10.12 -4.62
C GLY A 19 -14.16 11.07 -4.20
N ALA A 20 -13.85 12.33 -3.89
CA ALA A 20 -14.83 13.34 -3.49
C ALA A 20 -15.64 13.89 -4.67
N VAL A 21 -15.00 14.19 -5.80
CA VAL A 21 -15.67 14.78 -6.99
C VAL A 21 -16.62 13.78 -7.65
N TYR A 22 -16.26 12.50 -7.66
CA TYR A 22 -17.04 11.45 -8.34
C TYR A 22 -17.88 10.60 -7.38
N LEU A 23 -18.03 11.03 -6.12
CA LEU A 23 -18.73 10.29 -5.04
C LEU A 23 -20.22 10.02 -5.38
N GLY A 24 -20.86 10.91 -6.15
CA GLY A 24 -22.27 10.80 -6.55
C GLY A 24 -22.52 10.34 -7.99
N GLN A 25 -21.46 10.03 -8.75
CA GLN A 25 -21.57 9.76 -10.19
C GLN A 25 -21.48 8.25 -10.55
N CYS A 26 -21.53 7.35 -9.54
CA CYS A 26 -21.49 5.90 -9.74
C CYS A 26 -22.56 5.18 -8.88
N PRO A 27 -23.83 5.15 -9.32
CA PRO A 27 -24.91 4.47 -8.57
C PRO A 27 -24.73 2.95 -8.50
N ARG A 28 -24.01 2.35 -9.47
CA ARG A 28 -23.70 0.91 -9.50
C ARG A 28 -22.85 0.45 -8.31
N GLN A 29 -21.91 1.28 -7.83
CA GLN A 29 -21.04 0.94 -6.71
C GLN A 29 -20.58 2.19 -5.93
N PRO A 30 -21.37 2.63 -4.93
CA PRO A 30 -21.04 3.79 -4.10
C PRO A 30 -19.86 3.52 -3.14
N LEU A 31 -19.44 2.26 -2.99
CA LEU A 31 -18.36 1.85 -2.09
C LEU A 31 -16.97 2.10 -2.68
N LEU A 32 -16.85 2.19 -4.02
CA LEU A 32 -15.57 2.37 -4.71
C LEU A 32 -14.93 3.76 -4.47
N PRO A 33 -15.67 4.88 -4.55
CA PRO A 33 -15.13 6.20 -4.18
C PRO A 33 -14.75 6.29 -2.69
N ILE A 34 -15.55 5.67 -1.81
CA ILE A 34 -15.33 5.63 -0.36
C ILE A 34 -14.05 4.84 -0.04
N TYR A 35 -13.82 3.73 -0.74
CA TYR A 35 -12.59 2.95 -0.67
C TYR A 35 -11.35 3.81 -0.93
N LEU A 36 -11.35 4.53 -2.05
CA LEU A 36 -10.28 5.43 -2.45
C LEU A 36 -10.04 6.56 -1.44
N LEU A 37 -11.12 7.15 -0.93
CA LEU A 37 -11.07 8.23 0.06
C LEU A 37 -10.40 7.79 1.36
N ILE A 38 -10.88 6.69 1.93
CA ILE A 38 -10.38 6.21 3.22
C ILE A 38 -8.93 5.73 3.09
N LEU A 39 -8.59 5.01 2.02
CA LEU A 39 -7.21 4.59 1.74
C LEU A 39 -6.27 5.79 1.65
N SER A 40 -6.68 6.83 0.93
CA SER A 40 -5.87 8.03 0.71
C SER A 40 -5.75 8.88 1.97
N ALA A 41 -6.83 9.02 2.74
CA ALA A 41 -6.85 9.79 3.99
C ALA A 41 -5.97 9.15 5.07
N VAL A 42 -6.05 7.83 5.26
CA VAL A 42 -5.21 7.11 6.24
C VAL A 42 -3.73 7.16 5.83
N THR A 43 -3.44 7.05 4.54
CA THR A 43 -2.06 7.21 4.01
C THR A 43 -1.50 8.60 4.29
N LEU A 44 -2.29 9.65 4.03
CA LEU A 44 -1.89 11.04 4.29
C LEU A 44 -1.66 11.29 5.78
N LEU A 45 -2.52 10.74 6.64
CA LEU A 45 -2.39 10.86 8.09
C LEU A 45 -1.10 10.21 8.60
N LEU A 46 -0.78 9.01 8.14
CA LEU A 46 0.46 8.32 8.51
C LEU A 46 1.71 9.04 8.00
N LEU A 47 1.64 9.63 6.81
CA LEU A 47 2.71 10.45 6.26
C LEU A 47 2.92 11.73 7.09
N PHE A 48 1.85 12.37 7.53
CA PHE A 48 1.88 13.55 8.39
C PHE A 48 2.51 13.24 9.76
N LEU A 49 2.06 12.15 10.41
CA LEU A 49 2.62 11.65 11.66
C LEU A 49 4.11 11.30 11.53
N SER A 50 4.54 10.81 10.37
CA SER A 50 5.95 10.53 10.08
C SER A 50 6.79 11.80 9.84
N CYS A 51 6.17 12.94 9.56
CA CYS A 51 6.83 14.22 9.30
C CYS A 51 6.99 15.08 10.56
N VAL A 52 6.16 14.87 11.59
CA VAL A 52 6.31 15.51 12.90
C VAL A 52 7.56 14.92 13.57
N PRO A 53 8.67 15.66 13.65
CA PRO A 53 9.79 15.21 14.48
C PRO A 53 9.31 15.38 15.92
N CYS A 54 9.15 14.28 16.65
CA CYS A 54 9.00 14.35 18.10
C CYS A 54 10.30 14.94 18.67
N GLY A 55 10.32 16.26 18.83
CA GLY A 55 11.34 16.97 19.58
C GLY A 55 11.16 16.65 21.06
N ASP A 56 12.04 15.81 21.59
CA ASP A 56 13.08 16.23 22.52
C ASP A 56 14.02 15.02 22.71
N GLY A 57 15.32 15.24 22.86
CA GLY A 57 16.39 14.22 22.86
C GLY A 57 16.36 13.25 24.06
N THR A 58 15.25 13.15 24.76
CA THR A 58 15.03 12.22 25.86
C THR A 58 13.64 11.62 25.67
N ASN A 59 13.58 10.28 25.63
CA ASN A 59 12.41 9.39 25.65
C ASN A 59 12.32 8.45 24.44
N ARG A 60 12.25 7.17 24.81
CA ARG A 60 11.99 5.98 23.98
C ARG A 60 10.92 6.28 22.92
N PRO A 61 11.02 5.72 21.68
CA PRO A 61 9.92 5.80 20.73
C PRO A 61 8.66 5.33 21.45
N SER A 62 7.69 6.23 21.63
CA SER A 62 6.54 5.96 22.48
C SER A 62 5.87 4.69 21.96
N THR A 63 5.59 3.73 22.83
CA THR A 63 4.83 2.52 22.50
C THR A 63 3.56 2.86 21.73
N LEU A 64 3.01 4.05 22.00
CA LEU A 64 1.89 4.67 21.29
C LEU A 64 2.12 4.84 19.78
N LEU A 65 3.27 5.34 19.33
CA LEU A 65 3.57 5.56 17.91
C LEU A 65 3.76 4.22 17.18
N ASN A 66 4.44 3.25 17.82
CA ASN A 66 4.59 1.91 17.27
C ASN A 66 3.24 1.15 17.19
N CYS A 67 2.39 1.28 18.21
CA CYS A 67 1.03 0.74 18.19
C CYS A 67 0.19 1.38 17.08
N TRP A 68 0.27 2.70 16.91
CA TRP A 68 -0.44 3.41 15.84
C TRP A 68 0.00 2.95 14.45
N GLN A 69 1.31 2.81 14.25
CA GLN A 69 1.88 2.34 12.99
C GLN A 69 1.49 0.88 12.70
N GLY A 70 1.46 0.02 13.72
CA GLY A 70 0.95 -1.34 13.61
C GLY A 70 -0.54 -1.40 13.28
N ALA A 71 -1.37 -0.61 13.96
CA ALA A 71 -2.80 -0.51 13.67
C ALA A 71 -3.08 -0.02 12.24
N GLY A 72 -2.30 0.97 11.78
CA GLY A 72 -2.36 1.45 10.39
C GLY A 72 -2.05 0.35 9.37
N PHE A 73 -1.06 -0.50 9.65
CA PHE A 73 -0.73 -1.64 8.79
C PHE A 73 -1.87 -2.66 8.70
N PHE A 74 -2.44 -3.08 9.84
CA PHE A 74 -3.58 -3.99 9.86
C PHE A 74 -4.79 -3.42 9.11
N PHE A 75 -5.06 -2.13 9.32
CA PHE A 75 -6.11 -1.42 8.62
C PHE A 75 -5.89 -1.49 7.11
N PHE A 76 -4.69 -1.20 6.62
CA PHE A 76 -4.38 -1.28 5.19
C PHE A 76 -4.50 -2.69 4.63
N CYS A 77 -4.11 -3.73 5.37
CA CYS A 77 -4.27 -5.11 4.92
C CYS A 77 -5.76 -5.45 4.70
N ILE A 78 -6.60 -5.17 5.69
CA ILE A 78 -8.04 -5.45 5.62
C ILE A 78 -8.68 -4.62 4.51
N TRP A 79 -8.35 -3.33 4.45
CA TRP A 79 -8.89 -2.41 3.46
C TRP A 79 -8.48 -2.81 2.05
N PHE A 80 -7.22 -3.20 1.84
CA PHE A 80 -6.73 -3.68 0.55
C PHE A 80 -7.48 -4.93 0.07
N ILE A 81 -7.78 -5.88 0.96
CA ILE A 81 -8.60 -7.06 0.64
C ILE A 81 -10.01 -6.62 0.21
N ALA A 82 -10.64 -5.71 0.95
CA ALA A 82 -11.94 -5.16 0.58
C ALA A 82 -11.90 -4.42 -0.77
N GLY A 83 -10.83 -3.67 -1.03
CA GLY A 83 -10.59 -2.99 -2.30
C GLY A 83 -10.56 -3.92 -3.50
N ASN A 84 -9.91 -5.07 -3.37
CA ASN A 84 -9.91 -6.10 -4.41
C ASN A 84 -11.34 -6.60 -4.70
N VAL A 85 -12.13 -6.85 -3.65
CA VAL A 85 -13.53 -7.28 -3.79
C VAL A 85 -14.40 -6.20 -4.42
N TRP A 86 -14.05 -4.92 -4.29
CA TRP A 86 -14.83 -3.82 -4.88
C TRP A 86 -14.38 -3.47 -6.30
N VAL A 87 -13.09 -3.57 -6.62
CA VAL A 87 -12.54 -3.24 -7.94
C VAL A 87 -12.80 -4.35 -8.97
N TYR A 88 -12.56 -5.62 -8.61
CA TYR A 88 -12.60 -6.72 -9.58
C TYR A 88 -13.98 -7.06 -10.16
N PRO A 89 -15.10 -6.96 -9.43
CA PRO A 89 -16.42 -7.22 -10.01
C PRO A 89 -16.80 -6.24 -11.13
N ILE A 90 -16.28 -5.01 -11.09
CA ILE A 90 -16.51 -4.00 -12.14
C ILE A 90 -15.59 -4.23 -13.35
N TYR A 91 -14.52 -5.03 -13.21
CA TYR A 91 -13.65 -5.36 -14.33
C TYR A 91 -14.36 -6.16 -15.43
N LEU A 92 -15.51 -6.79 -15.11
CA LEU A 92 -16.30 -7.50 -16.11
C LEU A 92 -16.93 -6.47 -17.09
N PRO A 93 -16.74 -6.65 -18.40
CA PRO A 93 -17.05 -5.64 -19.38
C PRO A 93 -18.55 -5.66 -19.68
N ASP A 94 -19.36 -4.97 -18.89
CA ASP A 94 -20.62 -4.43 -19.40
C ASP A 94 -20.31 -3.17 -20.22
N CYS A 95 -19.42 -3.33 -21.21
CA CYS A 95 -19.40 -2.48 -22.38
C CYS A 95 -20.67 -2.84 -23.14
N GLU A 96 -21.70 -1.99 -23.07
CA GLU A 96 -22.66 -1.65 -24.14
C GLU A 96 -23.81 -0.88 -23.47
N HIS A 97 -24.24 0.23 -24.07
CA HIS A 97 -25.28 1.20 -23.65
C HIS A 97 -24.78 2.50 -23.03
N PHE A 98 -24.07 3.27 -23.86
CA PHE A 98 -24.08 4.73 -23.79
C PHE A 98 -25.53 5.24 -23.61
N GLY A 99 -25.83 5.87 -22.47
CA GLY A 99 -27.13 6.50 -22.19
C GLY A 99 -27.92 5.95 -21.00
N GLN A 100 -27.44 4.92 -20.29
CA GLN A 100 -28.03 4.48 -19.02
C GLN A 100 -27.45 5.28 -17.83
N PRO A 101 -28.25 5.62 -16.79
CA PRO A 101 -27.79 6.31 -15.58
C PRO A 101 -26.80 5.52 -14.71
N ASP A 102 -26.44 4.30 -15.15
CA ASP A 102 -25.59 3.35 -14.45
C ASP A 102 -24.09 3.45 -14.81
N PHE A 103 -23.69 4.34 -15.71
CA PHE A 103 -22.29 4.45 -16.15
C PHE A 103 -21.41 5.12 -15.10
N CYS A 104 -20.53 4.35 -14.46
CA CYS A 104 -19.50 4.89 -13.58
C CYS A 104 -18.43 5.62 -14.41
N HIS A 105 -18.01 6.82 -14.00
CA HIS A 105 -17.01 7.61 -14.73
C HIS A 105 -15.69 6.85 -14.89
N ARG A 106 -15.25 6.70 -16.14
CA ARG A 106 -14.01 5.99 -16.55
C ARG A 106 -12.78 6.41 -15.74
N THR A 107 -12.67 7.69 -15.38
CA THR A 107 -11.54 8.24 -14.61
C THR A 107 -11.44 7.65 -13.21
N LEU A 108 -12.55 7.52 -12.49
CA LEU A 108 -12.55 7.00 -11.11
C LEU A 108 -12.19 5.51 -11.11
N PHE A 109 -12.76 4.73 -12.03
CA PHE A 109 -12.44 3.31 -12.17
C PHE A 109 -10.96 3.10 -12.53
N LEU A 110 -10.45 3.79 -13.56
CA LEU A 110 -9.04 3.67 -13.96
C LEU A 110 -8.10 4.09 -12.83
N PHE A 111 -8.46 5.12 -12.05
CA PHE A 111 -7.66 5.53 -10.90
C PHE A 111 -7.65 4.46 -9.81
N ALA A 112 -8.81 3.94 -9.40
CA ALA A 112 -8.93 2.86 -8.42
C ALA A 112 -8.15 1.61 -8.83
N PHE A 113 -8.31 1.22 -10.10
CA PHE A 113 -7.59 0.11 -10.69
C PHE A 113 -6.08 0.34 -10.68
N THR A 114 -5.61 1.50 -11.19
CA THR A 114 -4.18 1.82 -11.25
C THR A 114 -3.53 1.80 -9.88
N ILE A 115 -4.16 2.40 -8.87
CA ILE A 115 -3.65 2.39 -7.48
C ILE A 115 -3.59 0.95 -6.94
N THR A 116 -4.66 0.17 -7.15
CA THR A 116 -4.73 -1.21 -6.67
C THR A 116 -3.66 -2.07 -7.33
N THR A 117 -3.51 -2.00 -8.66
CA THR A 117 -2.47 -2.72 -9.40
C THR A 117 -1.07 -2.28 -9.00
N ALA A 118 -0.83 -0.98 -8.79
CA ALA A 118 0.46 -0.47 -8.33
C ALA A 118 0.86 -1.05 -6.96
N ILE A 119 -0.08 -1.18 -6.03
CA ILE A 119 0.17 -1.82 -4.72
C ILE A 119 0.53 -3.30 -4.87
N HIS A 120 -0.16 -4.03 -5.77
CA HIS A 120 0.19 -5.44 -6.05
C HIS A 120 1.61 -5.58 -6.61
N MET A 121 1.98 -4.73 -7.57
CA MET A 121 3.32 -4.73 -8.15
C MET A 121 4.39 -4.43 -7.09
N ALA A 122 4.14 -3.45 -6.22
CA ALA A 122 5.04 -3.12 -5.12
C ALA A 122 5.19 -4.29 -4.13
N LEU A 123 4.10 -4.96 -3.77
CA LEU A 123 4.12 -6.12 -2.87
C LEU A 123 4.87 -7.30 -3.48
N ALA A 124 4.65 -7.58 -4.77
CA ALA A 124 5.35 -8.63 -5.50
C ALA A 124 6.87 -8.37 -5.54
N MET A 125 7.29 -7.14 -5.86
CA MET A 125 8.71 -6.76 -5.82
C MET A 125 9.31 -6.90 -4.42
N ALA A 126 8.61 -6.43 -3.39
CA ALA A 126 9.09 -6.53 -2.00
C ALA A 126 9.28 -8.00 -1.57
N LEU A 127 8.36 -8.88 -1.95
CA LEU A 127 8.46 -10.30 -1.65
C LEU A 127 9.64 -10.97 -2.38
N LEU A 128 9.84 -10.66 -3.67
CA LEU A 128 10.97 -11.17 -4.45
C LEU A 128 12.31 -10.74 -3.84
N LEU A 129 12.43 -9.47 -3.46
CA LEU A 129 13.63 -8.95 -2.80
C LEU A 129 13.86 -9.64 -1.46
N ALA A 130 12.83 -9.79 -0.63
CA ALA A 130 12.94 -10.46 0.67
C ALA A 130 13.38 -11.94 0.52
N LEU A 131 12.83 -12.67 -0.45
CA LEU A 131 13.23 -14.04 -0.75
C LEU A 131 14.67 -14.12 -1.23
N SER A 132 15.09 -13.22 -2.13
CA SER A 132 16.47 -13.19 -2.62
C SER A 132 17.49 -12.94 -1.51
N ILE A 133 17.18 -12.05 -0.56
CA ILE A 133 18.02 -11.75 0.61
C ILE A 133 18.07 -12.95 1.55
N LEU A 134 16.91 -13.57 1.83
CA LEU A 134 16.85 -14.76 2.69
C LEU A 134 17.69 -15.90 2.12
N VAL A 135 17.55 -16.19 0.83
CA VAL A 135 18.37 -17.20 0.14
C VAL A 135 19.84 -16.85 0.21
N GLY A 136 20.22 -15.59 -0.04
CA GLY A 136 21.60 -15.12 0.09
C GLY A 136 22.18 -15.36 1.48
N ILE A 137 21.42 -15.03 2.54
CA ILE A 137 21.83 -15.27 3.94
C ILE A 137 21.98 -16.77 4.22
N LEU A 138 21.04 -17.61 3.76
CA LEU A 138 21.12 -19.06 3.95
C LEU A 138 22.35 -19.67 3.24
N VAL A 139 22.65 -19.22 2.02
CA VAL A 139 23.83 -19.67 1.28
C VAL A 139 25.11 -19.22 1.96
N LEU A 140 25.21 -17.96 2.39
CA LEU A 140 26.36 -17.44 3.15
C LEU A 140 26.58 -18.24 4.43
N ASN A 141 25.52 -18.51 5.19
CA ASN A 141 25.58 -19.32 6.39
C ASN A 141 26.03 -20.77 6.10
N ALA A 142 25.54 -21.36 5.00
CA ALA A 142 25.95 -22.70 4.58
C ALA A 142 27.44 -22.75 4.20
N VAL A 143 27.92 -21.77 3.42
CA VAL A 143 29.34 -21.64 3.01
C VAL A 143 30.25 -21.44 4.23
N VAL A 144 29.89 -20.53 5.14
CA VAL A 144 30.64 -20.30 6.39
C VAL A 144 30.67 -21.57 7.24
N SER A 145 29.55 -22.31 7.34
CA SER A 145 29.50 -23.58 8.07
C SER A 145 30.37 -24.68 7.45
N SER A 146 30.51 -24.68 6.12
CA SER A 146 31.35 -25.62 5.38
C SER A 146 32.83 -25.31 5.59
N HIS A 147 33.20 -24.03 5.47
CA HIS A 147 34.57 -23.57 5.75
C HIS A 147 34.99 -23.85 7.20
N ARG A 148 34.12 -23.60 8.17
CA ARG A 148 34.39 -23.88 9.60
C ARG A 148 34.59 -25.37 9.87
N ARG A 149 33.84 -26.24 9.20
CA ARG A 149 34.00 -27.71 9.29
C ARG A 149 35.29 -28.19 8.62
N GLY A 150 35.67 -27.60 7.49
CA GLY A 150 36.94 -27.89 6.81
C GLY A 150 38.16 -27.58 7.68
N CYS A 151 38.15 -26.50 8.45
CA CYS A 151 39.24 -26.19 9.38
C CYS A 151 39.28 -27.07 10.64
N SER A 152 38.17 -27.70 11.04
CA SER A 152 38.10 -28.50 12.27
C SER A 152 38.40 -29.99 12.08
N GLY A 153 38.41 -30.50 10.84
CA GLY A 153 38.69 -31.90 10.51
C GLY A 153 40.13 -32.18 10.09
N GLY A 154 41.03 -31.20 10.23
CA GLY A 154 42.45 -31.29 9.84
C GLY A 154 43.43 -31.42 11.01
N LEU A 155 42.95 -31.81 12.21
CA LEU A 155 43.81 -32.16 13.36
C LEU A 155 43.75 -33.66 13.63
#